data_AF-A0A817AXF5-F1
#
_entry.id   AF-A0A817AXF5-F1
#
_cell.length_a   1.000
_cell.length_b   1.000
_cell.length_c   1.000
_cell.angle_alpha   90.00
_cell.angle_beta   90.00
_cell.angle_gamma   90.00
#
_symmetry.space_group_name_H-M   'P 1'
#
loop_
_entity.id
_entity.type
_entity.pdbx_description
1 polymer ?
#
loop_
_entity_poly.entity_id
_entity_poly.type
_entity_poly.pdbx_seq_one_letter_code
_entity_poly.pdbx_strand_id
1 'polypeptide(L)'
;MMPLTTFHLLRYKQLIDIATGTNNLPDVVGQIRMFQGNDLKNPRATTEVRIGLLLNRSKMVRLTIIDNVSAQFRDLHSMTVMKYKVVIITSINPRVFKGKLILATTPATRFYCDSTIDLIHSFIRRIKGSNHS
;
A
#
# COMPACT_ATOMS: atom_id res chain seq x y z
N MET A 1 -9.32 7.36 24.97
CA MET A 1 -8.02 7.05 24.34
C MET A 1 -8.27 6.04 23.23
N MET A 2 -8.05 6.41 21.97
CA MET A 2 -7.99 5.43 20.88
C MET A 2 -6.69 4.63 21.03
N PRO A 3 -6.68 3.30 20.79
CA PRO A 3 -5.45 2.53 20.84
C PRO A 3 -4.44 3.09 19.86
N LEU A 4 -3.19 3.26 20.31
CA LEU A 4 -2.07 3.59 19.45
C LEU A 4 -1.93 2.43 18.45
N THR A 5 -2.30 2.66 17.19
CA THR A 5 -2.24 1.60 16.17
C THR A 5 -0.77 1.24 15.94
N THR A 6 -0.35 0.06 16.41
CA THR A 6 0.99 -0.46 16.16
C THR A 6 1.01 -1.11 14.78
N PHE A 7 1.82 -0.58 13.87
CA PHE A 7 1.98 -1.12 12.51
C PHE A 7 3.10 -2.15 12.46
N HIS A 8 2.82 -3.33 11.91
CA HIS A 8 3.78 -4.42 11.72
C HIS A 8 4.36 -4.40 10.30
N LEU A 9 5.20 -3.40 10.04
CA LEU A 9 5.78 -3.16 8.73
C LEU A 9 6.80 -4.22 8.31
N LEU A 10 6.55 -4.89 7.17
CA LEU A 10 7.53 -5.77 6.55
C LEU A 10 8.19 -5.14 5.31
N ARG A 11 9.49 -5.45 5.14
CA ARG A 11 10.29 -5.04 3.97
C ARG A 11 10.15 -6.06 2.83
N TYR A 12 10.53 -5.64 1.62
CA TYR A 12 10.44 -6.45 0.40
C TYR A 12 10.95 -7.90 0.53
N LYS A 13 12.14 -8.11 1.15
CA LYS A 13 12.69 -9.47 1.34
C LYS A 13 11.81 -10.31 2.27
N GLN A 14 11.42 -9.74 3.42
CA GLN A 14 10.53 -10.40 4.38
C GLN A 14 9.17 -10.73 3.75
N LEU A 15 8.64 -9.85 2.89
CA LEU A 15 7.39 -10.12 2.15
C LEU A 15 7.52 -11.32 1.21
N ILE A 16 8.68 -11.52 0.57
CA ILE A 16 8.93 -12.72 -0.25
C ILE A 16 8.94 -13.97 0.63
N ASP A 17 9.64 -13.92 1.77
CA ASP A 17 9.80 -15.07 2.67
C ASP A 17 8.44 -15.59 3.17
N ILE A 18 7.48 -14.70 3.38
CA ILE A 18 6.15 -15.07 3.88
C ILE A 18 5.11 -15.34 2.77
N ALA A 19 5.40 -14.93 1.53
CA ALA A 19 4.49 -15.06 0.37
C ALA A 19 4.34 -16.49 -0.15
N THR A 20 5.18 -17.41 0.31
CA THR A 20 5.25 -18.80 -0.16
C THR A 20 4.61 -19.82 0.79
N GLY A 21 3.80 -19.41 1.77
CA GLY A 21 3.04 -20.39 2.57
C GLY A 21 2.62 -19.98 3.98
N THR A 22 2.68 -18.70 4.36
CA THR A 22 2.22 -18.27 5.69
C THR A 22 0.85 -17.60 5.62
N ASN A 23 0.03 -17.74 6.67
CA ASN A 23 -1.21 -16.99 6.85
C ASN A 23 -0.99 -15.60 7.47
N ASN A 24 0.24 -15.09 7.43
CA ASN A 24 0.59 -13.81 8.02
C ASN A 24 0.14 -12.67 7.10
N LEU A 25 -0.63 -11.73 7.67
CA LEU A 25 -1.10 -10.53 6.98
C LEU A 25 -0.34 -9.30 7.49
N PRO A 26 0.84 -8.97 6.93
CA PRO A 26 1.64 -7.86 7.41
C PRO A 26 1.07 -6.50 7.03
N ASP A 27 1.72 -5.46 7.53
CA ASP A 27 1.52 -4.10 7.07
C ASP A 27 2.68 -3.67 6.17
N VAL A 28 2.43 -2.70 5.29
CA VAL A 28 3.46 -2.08 4.44
C VAL A 28 3.29 -0.58 4.40
N VAL A 29 4.40 0.12 4.14
CA VAL A 29 4.40 1.53 3.78
C VAL A 29 5.03 1.67 2.41
N GLY A 30 4.40 2.46 1.55
CA GLY A 30 4.88 2.66 0.20
C GLY A 30 4.33 3.90 -0.46
N GLN A 31 4.98 4.31 -1.55
CA GLN A 31 4.54 5.41 -2.38
C GLN A 31 3.78 4.90 -3.60
N ILE A 32 2.55 5.36 -3.79
CA ILE A 32 1.73 5.08 -4.97
C ILE A 32 2.36 5.83 -6.16
N ARG A 33 2.80 5.07 -7.16
CA ARG A 33 3.40 5.55 -8.41
C ARG A 33 2.51 5.32 -9.62
N MET A 34 1.62 4.35 -9.56
CA MET A 34 0.68 4.03 -10.64
C MET A 34 -0.68 3.72 -10.05
N PHE A 35 -1.72 4.07 -10.79
CA PHE A 35 -3.12 3.82 -10.46
C PHE A 35 -3.86 3.45 -11.75
N GLN A 36 -4.41 2.24 -11.79
CA GLN A 36 -5.09 1.66 -12.94
C GLN A 36 -6.35 0.94 -12.47
N GLY A 37 -7.37 0.90 -13.33
CA GLY A 37 -8.64 0.25 -13.04
C GLY A 37 -9.76 0.83 -13.89
N ASN A 38 -10.95 0.27 -13.74
CA ASN A 38 -12.16 0.80 -14.37
C ASN A 38 -12.86 1.77 -13.42
N ASP A 39 -13.75 2.61 -13.96
CA ASP A 39 -14.61 3.52 -13.18
C ASP A 39 -13.86 4.40 -12.17
N LEU A 40 -12.64 4.82 -12.52
CA LEU A 40 -11.72 5.54 -11.63
C LEU A 40 -12.30 6.83 -11.04
N LYS A 41 -13.30 7.41 -11.70
CA LYS A 41 -14.01 8.62 -11.27
C LYS A 41 -15.22 8.34 -10.38
N ASN A 42 -15.65 7.09 -10.25
CA ASN A 42 -16.76 6.70 -9.38
C ASN A 42 -16.20 6.21 -8.03
N PRO A 43 -16.33 7.00 -6.94
CA PRO A 43 -15.78 6.63 -5.63
C PRO A 43 -16.48 5.40 -5.02
N ARG A 44 -17.69 5.06 -5.47
CA ARG A 44 -18.47 3.92 -4.97
C ARG A 44 -18.26 2.63 -5.77
N ALA A 45 -17.47 2.67 -6.84
CA ALA A 45 -17.21 1.48 -7.66
C ALA A 45 -16.37 0.45 -6.89
N THR A 46 -16.84 -0.80 -6.90
CA THR A 46 -16.13 -1.96 -6.33
C THR A 46 -15.25 -2.69 -7.34
N THR A 47 -15.18 -2.19 -8.58
CA THR A 47 -14.34 -2.75 -9.64
C THR A 47 -12.86 -2.72 -9.25
N GLU A 48 -12.11 -3.73 -9.71
CA GLU A 48 -10.70 -3.93 -9.36
C GLU A 48 -9.86 -2.67 -9.63
N VAL A 49 -9.03 -2.33 -8.65
CA VAL A 49 -7.98 -1.31 -8.76
C VAL A 49 -6.62 -1.99 -8.66
N ARG A 50 -5.71 -1.60 -9.55
CA ARG A 50 -4.30 -1.98 -9.50
C ARG A 50 -3.46 -0.74 -9.22
N ILE A 51 -2.63 -0.82 -8.19
CA ILE A 51 -1.68 0.24 -7.89
C ILE A 51 -0.24 -0.26 -8.00
N GLY A 52 0.63 0.60 -8.51
CA GLY A 52 2.08 0.42 -8.44
C GLY A 52 2.57 1.06 -7.15
N LEU A 53 3.01 0.24 -6.20
CA LEU A 53 3.47 0.66 -4.89
C LEU A 53 5.00 0.55 -4.80
N LEU A 54 5.67 1.67 -4.62
CA LEU A 54 7.11 1.74 -4.41
C LEU A 54 7.39 1.55 -2.91
N LEU A 55 7.90 0.38 -2.51
CA LEU A 55 8.16 0.02 -1.10
C LEU A 55 9.49 0.56 -0.57
N ASN A 56 10.44 0.87 -1.47
CA ASN A 56 11.72 1.50 -1.16
C ASN A 56 12.28 2.12 -2.46
N ARG A 57 13.55 2.55 -2.48
CA ARG A 57 14.16 3.26 -3.61
C ARG A 57 14.05 2.56 -4.98
N SER A 58 13.95 1.22 -5.03
CA SER A 58 13.97 0.48 -6.31
C SER A 58 12.95 -0.65 -6.42
N LYS A 59 12.21 -0.97 -5.34
CA LYS A 59 11.27 -2.09 -5.33
C LYS A 59 9.84 -1.59 -5.52
N MET A 60 9.38 -1.63 -6.76
CA MET A 60 7.97 -1.46 -7.12
C MET A 60 7.26 -2.81 -7.07
N VAL A 61 6.09 -2.86 -6.44
CA VAL A 61 5.22 -4.04 -6.40
C VAL A 61 3.82 -3.65 -6.84
N ARG A 62 3.11 -4.59 -7.44
CA ARG A 62 1.69 -4.42 -7.78
C ARG A 62 0.84 -4.78 -6.58
N LEU A 63 -0.02 -3.88 -6.13
CA LEU A 63 -1.11 -4.20 -5.22
C LEU A 63 -2.42 -4.27 -6.00
N THR A 64 -3.16 -5.35 -5.76
CA THR A 64 -4.52 -5.58 -6.28
C THR A 64 -5.52 -5.29 -5.19
N ILE A 65 -6.49 -4.43 -5.48
CA ILE A 65 -7.57 -4.03 -4.57
C ILE A 65 -8.88 -4.43 -5.24
N ILE A 66 -9.76 -5.10 -4.50
CA ILE A 66 -11.04 -5.62 -4.99
C ILE A 66 -12.17 -5.28 -4.01
N ASP A 67 -13.40 -5.49 -4.47
CA ASP A 67 -14.63 -5.41 -3.68
C ASP A 67 -14.80 -4.07 -2.95
N ASN A 68 -15.34 -4.11 -1.73
CA ASN A 68 -15.58 -2.91 -0.92
C ASN A 68 -14.30 -2.13 -0.59
N VAL A 69 -13.15 -2.82 -0.57
CA VAL A 69 -11.84 -2.18 -0.32
C VAL A 69 -11.47 -1.27 -1.50
N SER A 70 -11.91 -1.57 -2.73
CA SER A 70 -11.74 -0.70 -3.88
C SER A 70 -12.49 0.61 -3.71
N ALA A 71 -13.74 0.57 -3.27
CA ALA A 71 -14.53 1.77 -3.03
C ALA A 71 -13.91 2.65 -1.94
N GLN A 72 -13.50 2.04 -0.82
CA GLN A 72 -12.80 2.75 0.27
C GLN A 72 -11.50 3.42 -0.21
N PHE A 73 -10.71 2.72 -1.04
CA PHE A 73 -9.49 3.28 -1.57
C PHE A 73 -9.76 4.45 -2.55
N ARG A 74 -10.79 4.34 -3.39
CA ARG A 74 -11.17 5.40 -4.35
C ARG A 74 -11.66 6.65 -3.63
N ASP A 75 -12.47 6.49 -2.58
CA ASP A 75 -12.92 7.58 -1.73
C ASP A 75 -11.73 8.27 -1.04
N LEU A 76 -10.83 7.49 -0.45
CA LEU A 76 -9.60 8.05 0.14
C LEU A 76 -8.75 8.80 -0.90
N HIS A 77 -8.60 8.23 -2.09
CA HIS A 77 -7.83 8.83 -3.18
C HIS A 77 -8.49 10.10 -3.75
N SER A 78 -9.82 10.21 -3.73
CA SER A 78 -10.55 11.41 -4.18
C SER A 78 -10.49 12.54 -3.14
N MET A 79 -10.56 12.20 -1.85
CA MET A 79 -10.53 13.16 -0.74
C MET A 79 -9.13 13.73 -0.50
N THR A 80 -8.08 12.96 -0.79
CA THR A 80 -6.72 13.31 -0.38
C THR A 80 -5.92 13.87 -1.55
N VAL A 81 -5.53 15.14 -1.49
CA VAL A 81 -4.37 15.63 -2.26
C VAL A 81 -3.12 15.02 -1.62
N MET A 82 -2.83 13.75 -1.93
CA MET A 82 -1.69 13.05 -1.34
C MET A 82 -0.38 13.66 -1.85
N LYS A 83 0.09 14.73 -1.19
CA LYS A 83 1.28 15.52 -1.56
C LYS A 83 2.51 14.67 -1.89
N TYR A 84 2.63 13.48 -1.28
CA TYR A 84 3.68 12.51 -1.56
C TYR A 84 3.18 11.14 -2.01
N LYS A 85 1.86 10.93 -2.10
CA LYS A 85 1.26 9.63 -2.44
C LYS A 85 1.77 8.48 -1.56
N VAL A 86 2.16 8.75 -0.32
CA VAL A 86 2.64 7.72 0.63
C VAL A 86 1.47 7.22 1.47
N VAL A 87 1.37 5.91 1.59
CA VAL A 87 0.28 5.22 2.28
C VAL A 87 0.84 4.06 3.10
N ILE A 88 0.29 3.87 4.30
CA ILE A 88 0.40 2.63 5.07
C ILE A 88 -0.81 1.78 4.74
N ILE A 89 -0.58 0.50 4.45
CA ILE A 89 -1.60 -0.47 4.06
C ILE A 89 -1.49 -1.65 4.99
N THR A 90 -2.55 -1.95 5.72
CA THR A 90 -2.54 -3.01 6.73
C THR A 90 -3.11 -4.31 6.21
N SER A 91 -2.75 -5.41 6.89
CA SER A 91 -3.36 -6.73 6.68
C SER A 91 -3.37 -7.18 5.21
N ILE A 92 -2.25 -6.98 4.53
CA ILE A 92 -2.12 -7.33 3.10
C ILE A 92 -1.79 -8.82 2.94
N ASN A 93 -2.17 -9.41 1.81
CA ASN A 93 -1.80 -10.77 1.44
C ASN A 93 -0.67 -10.73 0.39
N PRO A 94 0.59 -10.99 0.76
CA PRO A 94 1.69 -11.10 -0.18
C PRO A 94 1.67 -12.45 -0.89
N ARG A 95 1.89 -12.46 -2.19
CA ARG A 95 1.96 -13.68 -3.01
C ARG A 95 3.09 -13.60 -4.02
N VAL A 96 3.65 -14.75 -4.40
CA VAL A 96 4.56 -14.85 -5.53
C VAL A 96 3.78 -15.38 -6.74
N PHE A 97 3.76 -14.62 -7.82
CA PHE A 97 3.20 -15.05 -9.09
C PHE A 97 4.24 -14.91 -10.19
N LYS A 98 4.58 -16.04 -10.86
CA LYS A 98 5.62 -16.10 -11.89
C LYS A 98 6.94 -15.44 -11.46
N GLY A 99 7.39 -15.74 -10.23
CA GLY A 99 8.63 -15.20 -9.66
C GLY A 99 8.59 -13.73 -9.24
N LYS A 100 7.43 -13.06 -9.30
CA LYS A 100 7.27 -11.66 -8.89
C LYS A 100 6.39 -11.55 -7.64
N LEU A 101 6.82 -10.74 -6.69
CA LEU A 101 6.02 -10.37 -5.54
C LEU A 101 4.83 -9.51 -6.00
N ILE A 102 3.63 -9.96 -5.69
CA ILE A 102 2.39 -9.21 -5.83
C ILE A 102 1.71 -9.13 -4.48
N LEU A 103 0.97 -8.06 -4.25
CA LEU A 103 0.18 -7.87 -3.05
C LEU A 103 -1.30 -7.90 -3.42
N ALA A 104 -2.13 -8.41 -2.52
CA ALA A 104 -3.58 -8.34 -2.61
C ALA A 104 -4.16 -7.83 -1.29
N THR A 105 -5.25 -7.08 -1.37
CA THR A 105 -6.01 -6.68 -0.16
C THR A 105 -6.77 -7.86 0.43
N THR A 106 -7.08 -7.74 1.71
CA THR A 106 -8.03 -8.62 2.42
C THR A 106 -9.22 -7.77 2.90
N PRO A 107 -10.32 -8.39 3.36
CA PRO A 107 -11.42 -7.64 3.99
C PRO A 107 -10.99 -6.80 5.21
N ALA A 108 -9.87 -7.16 5.85
CA ALA A 108 -9.31 -6.44 6.99
C ALA A 108 -8.37 -5.29 6.59
N THR A 109 -8.05 -5.13 5.31
CA THR A 109 -7.13 -4.09 4.84
C THR A 109 -7.66 -2.70 5.14
N ARG A 110 -6.82 -1.86 5.74
CA ARG A 110 -7.05 -0.43 5.95
C ARG A 110 -5.93 0.40 5.32
N PHE A 111 -6.25 1.63 4.95
CA PHE A 111 -5.30 2.57 4.36
C PHE A 111 -5.16 3.80 5.26
N TYR A 112 -3.91 4.23 5.49
CA TYR A 112 -3.59 5.42 6.27
C TYR A 112 -2.63 6.29 5.47
N CYS A 113 -2.95 7.57 5.30
CA CYS A 113 -2.15 8.53 4.52
C CYS A 113 -1.94 9.86 5.24
N ASP A 114 -2.23 9.90 6.55
CA ASP A 114 -1.98 11.07 7.39
C ASP A 114 -0.47 11.32 7.52
N SER A 115 -0.04 12.51 7.12
CA SER A 115 1.36 12.91 7.25
C SER A 115 1.83 12.92 8.70
N THR A 116 0.97 13.12 9.69
CA THR A 116 1.36 13.16 11.12
C THR A 116 1.90 11.82 11.65
N ILE A 117 1.71 10.73 10.90
CA ILE A 117 2.24 9.41 11.26
C ILE A 117 3.76 9.38 11.01
N ASP A 118 4.56 9.18 12.06
CA ASP A 118 6.04 9.16 12.01
C ASP A 118 6.61 8.20 10.97
N LEU A 119 5.93 7.07 10.74
CA LEU A 119 6.33 6.09 9.73
C LEU A 119 6.23 6.66 8.31
N ILE A 120 5.22 7.49 8.02
CA ILE A 120 5.06 8.17 6.73
C ILE A 120 6.15 9.23 6.58
N HIS A 121 6.40 10.05 7.61
CA HIS A 121 7.49 11.02 7.60
C HIS A 121 8.87 10.37 7.36
N SER A 122 9.16 9.29 8.09
CA SER A 122 10.40 8.53 7.96
C SER A 122 10.56 7.93 6.55
N PHE A 123 9.47 7.42 5.98
CA PHE A 123 9.46 6.90 4.62
C PHE A 123 9.77 8.00 3.60
N ILE A 124 9.09 9.15 3.69
CA ILE A 124 9.27 10.30 2.80
C ILE A 124 10.73 10.79 2.82
N ARG A 125 11.34 10.90 4.00
CA ARG A 125 12.75 11.31 4.13
C ARG A 125 13.69 10.34 3.41
N ARG A 126 13.46 9.03 3.55
CA ARG A 126 14.28 7.98 2.94
C ARG A 126 14.24 7.98 1.41
N ILE A 127 13.08 8.30 0.83
CA ILE A 127 12.92 8.39 -0.63
C ILE A 127 13.43 9.73 -1.21
N LYS A 128 13.33 10.84 -0.46
CA LYS A 128 13.81 12.17 -0.89
C LYS A 128 15.33 12.31 -0.87
N GLY A 129 16.02 11.72 0.11
CA GLY A 129 17.48 11.77 0.25
C GLY A 129 18.26 10.95 -0.81
N SER A 130 17.74 10.88 -2.04
CA SER A 130 18.30 10.11 -3.16
C SER A 130 18.30 10.88 -4.49
N ASN A 131 17.83 12.14 -4.51
CA ASN A 131 17.84 12.99 -5.71
C ASN A 131 19.09 13.89 -5.80
N HIS A 132 20.15 13.59 -5.03
CA HIS A 132 21.45 14.26 -5.10
C HIS A 132 22.54 13.20 -5.07
N SER A 133 22.84 12.61 -6.22
CA SER A 133 24.12 11.95 -6.54
C SER A 133 24.29 11.99 -8.04
#